data_AF-A0A344TFE0-F1
#
_entry.id   AF-A0A344TFE0-F1
#
_cell.length_a   1.000
_cell.length_b   1.000
_cell.length_c   1.000
_cell.angle_alpha   90.00
_cell.angle_beta   90.00
_cell.angle_gamma   90.00
#
_symmetry.space_group_name_H-M   'P 1'
#
loop_
_entity.id
_entity.type
_entity.pdbx_description
1 polymer ?
#
loop_
_entity_poly.entity_id
_entity_poly.type
_entity_poly.pdbx_seq_one_letter_code
_entity_poly.pdbx_strand_id
1 'polypeptide(L)'
;MIIEAEIISQPYSGEYTERIYDNESAWNSQSWTFIKFTNDDYSEWCGQFRGFPRQVAISTQNKIVLVLTSDYLFQLDIEKANLVDIEDQPQYHNLTVAPNGDFILADYYNFEKVATNIKDKEPIESPIQMDIIEFKKWDNEKLEFTCDEFLNWDRHLTMVYDSGTNKIEIVNG
;
A
#
# COMPACT_ATOMS: atom_id res chain seq x y z
N MET A 1 -10.31 -15.06 9.13
CA MET A 1 -9.90 -14.20 8.00
C MET A 1 -9.66 -12.78 8.52
N ILE A 2 -8.60 -12.09 8.12
CA ILE A 2 -8.38 -10.68 8.47
C ILE A 2 -9.41 -9.80 7.75
N ILE A 3 -10.07 -8.90 8.46
CA ILE A 3 -11.06 -7.96 7.90
C ILE A 3 -10.68 -6.49 8.10
N GLU A 4 -9.78 -6.19 9.02
CA GLU A 4 -9.31 -4.84 9.33
C GLU A 4 -7.82 -4.86 9.66
N ALA A 5 -7.12 -3.77 9.29
CA ALA A 5 -5.74 -3.53 9.62
C ALA A 5 -5.53 -2.05 9.93
N GLU A 6 -4.88 -1.77 11.04
CA GLU A 6 -4.63 -0.41 11.53
C GLU A 6 -3.16 -0.28 11.94
N ILE A 7 -2.46 0.74 11.41
CA ILE A 7 -1.12 1.08 11.89
C ILE A 7 -1.26 1.71 13.28
N ILE A 8 -0.61 1.11 14.26
CA ILE A 8 -0.64 1.56 15.65
C ILE A 8 0.76 1.91 16.15
N SER A 9 0.82 2.61 17.28
CA SER A 9 2.06 2.71 18.06
C SER A 9 2.46 1.34 18.63
N GLN A 10 3.73 1.18 19.01
CA GLN A 10 4.20 -0.01 19.71
C GLN A 10 3.26 -0.35 20.89
N PRO A 11 2.67 -1.57 20.93
CA PRO A 11 1.78 -1.99 22.00
C PRO A 11 2.55 -2.29 23.29
N TYR A 12 1.82 -2.39 24.41
CA TYR A 12 2.42 -2.89 25.65
C TYR A 12 2.69 -4.40 25.56
N SER A 13 3.73 -4.85 26.26
CA SER A 13 4.09 -6.28 26.27
C SER A 13 2.94 -7.14 26.80
N GLY A 14 2.49 -8.10 25.99
CA GLY A 14 1.41 -9.01 26.32
C GLY A 14 0.00 -8.45 26.06
N GLU A 15 -0.13 -7.25 25.48
CA GLU A 15 -1.42 -6.68 25.09
C GLU A 15 -2.09 -7.47 23.97
N TYR A 16 -1.30 -7.90 22.97
CA TYR A 16 -1.78 -8.70 21.84
C TYR A 16 -0.98 -10.00 21.71
N THR A 17 -1.56 -10.97 20.99
CA THR A 17 -0.74 -12.01 20.37
C THR A 17 0.09 -11.35 19.27
N GLU A 18 1.40 -11.57 19.28
CA GLU A 18 2.32 -10.89 18.37
C GLU A 18 2.92 -11.86 17.34
N ARG A 19 3.10 -11.37 16.11
CA ARG A 19 3.85 -12.07 15.05
C ARG A 19 4.84 -11.14 14.39
N ILE A 20 6.09 -11.59 14.27
CA ILE A 20 7.17 -10.81 13.68
C ILE A 20 7.35 -11.19 12.21
N TYR A 21 7.45 -10.17 11.36
CA TYR A 21 7.76 -10.23 9.93
C TYR A 21 9.05 -9.46 9.71
N ASP A 22 10.13 -10.23 9.57
CA ASP A 22 11.47 -9.70 9.33
C ASP A 22 12.13 -10.49 8.20
N ASN A 23 13.08 -9.85 7.53
CA ASN A 23 13.91 -10.46 6.52
C ASN A 23 15.36 -10.06 6.81
N GLU A 24 16.22 -11.03 7.11
CA GLU A 24 17.60 -10.72 7.50
C GLU A 24 18.35 -10.04 6.35
N SER A 25 18.71 -8.76 6.55
CA SER A 25 19.47 -7.97 5.60
C SER A 25 20.37 -6.99 6.34
N ALA A 26 21.57 -6.76 5.79
CA ALA A 26 22.50 -5.76 6.31
C ALA A 26 22.00 -4.31 6.09
N TRP A 27 21.00 -4.13 5.23
CA TRP A 27 20.42 -2.83 4.89
C TRP A 27 19.15 -2.52 5.68
N ASN A 28 18.75 -3.39 6.61
CA ASN A 28 17.59 -3.16 7.46
C ASN A 28 17.78 -1.90 8.31
N SER A 29 16.74 -1.07 8.35
CA SER A 29 16.66 -0.01 9.32
C SER A 29 16.45 -0.59 10.74
N GLN A 30 16.69 0.25 11.73
CA GLN A 30 16.35 -0.07 13.13
C GLN A 30 14.85 0.16 13.43
N SER A 31 14.08 0.60 12.44
CA SER A 31 12.67 0.95 12.58
C SER A 31 11.78 -0.29 12.50
N TRP A 32 10.64 -0.20 13.19
CA TRP A 32 9.60 -1.22 13.17
C TRP A 32 8.23 -0.57 13.04
N THR A 33 7.34 -1.26 12.32
CA THR A 33 5.95 -0.91 12.10
C THR A 33 5.06 -1.91 12.81
N PHE A 34 4.08 -1.41 13.56
CA PHE A 34 3.13 -2.24 14.29
C PHE A 34 1.76 -2.10 13.65
N ILE A 35 1.15 -3.22 13.30
CA ILE A 35 -0.17 -3.26 12.68
C ILE A 35 -1.06 -4.14 13.53
N LYS A 36 -2.15 -3.55 14.04
CA LYS A 36 -3.23 -4.30 14.65
C LYS A 36 -4.11 -4.87 13.55
N PHE A 37 -4.29 -6.18 13.54
CA PHE A 37 -5.20 -6.88 12.66
C PHE A 37 -6.42 -7.35 13.44
N THR A 38 -7.60 -7.14 12.87
CA THR A 38 -8.87 -7.69 13.38
C THR A 38 -9.32 -8.80 12.45
N ASN A 39 -9.57 -9.97 13.02
CA ASN A 39 -10.15 -11.10 12.29
C ASN A 39 -11.68 -11.00 12.23
N ASP A 40 -12.30 -11.79 11.36
CA ASP A 40 -13.74 -11.94 11.20
C ASP A 40 -14.47 -12.46 12.46
N ASP A 41 -13.77 -13.14 13.36
CA ASP A 41 -14.26 -13.51 14.69
C ASP A 41 -14.05 -12.40 15.75
N TYR A 42 -13.64 -11.20 15.32
CA TYR A 42 -13.28 -10.05 16.16
C TYR A 42 -12.08 -10.27 17.09
N SER A 43 -11.31 -11.34 16.91
CA SER A 43 -10.02 -11.47 17.58
C SER A 43 -9.01 -10.47 17.02
N GLU A 44 -8.27 -9.83 17.92
CA GLU A 44 -7.22 -8.86 17.57
C GLU A 44 -5.83 -9.46 17.84
N TRP A 45 -4.89 -9.16 16.95
CA TRP A 45 -3.48 -9.53 17.10
C TRP A 45 -2.58 -8.48 16.43
N CYS A 46 -1.31 -8.44 16.80
CA CYS A 46 -0.36 -7.44 16.31
C CYS A 46 0.71 -8.07 15.42
N GLY A 47 0.83 -7.59 14.18
CA GLY A 47 1.99 -7.85 13.33
C GLY A 47 3.08 -6.80 13.55
N GLN A 48 4.33 -7.25 13.65
CA GLN A 48 5.52 -6.40 13.75
C GLN A 48 6.33 -6.53 12.46
N PHE A 49 6.49 -5.45 11.72
CA PHE A 49 7.12 -5.44 10.40
C PHE A 49 8.37 -4.58 10.41
N ARG A 50 9.43 -5.04 9.77
CA ARG A 50 10.67 -4.27 9.61
C ARG A 50 10.42 -3.00 8.79
N GLY A 51 10.95 -1.85 9.25
CA GLY A 51 10.87 -0.55 8.58
C GLY A 51 9.90 0.44 9.23
N PHE A 52 10.00 1.71 8.85
CA PHE A 52 9.11 2.80 9.29
C PHE A 52 7.73 2.68 8.60
N PRO A 53 6.62 2.98 9.29
CA PRO A 53 5.29 2.80 8.73
C PRO A 53 5.06 3.71 7.52
N ARG A 54 4.57 3.13 6.43
CA ARG A 54 3.95 3.90 5.34
C ARG A 54 2.45 3.63 5.32
N GLN A 55 2.02 2.48 4.84
CA GLN A 55 0.59 2.17 4.65
C GLN A 55 0.31 0.67 4.76
N VAL A 56 -0.96 0.34 5.02
CA VAL A 56 -1.48 -1.03 4.99
C VAL A 56 -2.80 -1.03 4.23
N ALA A 57 -3.03 -2.08 3.44
CA ALA A 57 -4.28 -2.25 2.72
C ALA A 57 -4.70 -3.72 2.64
N ILE A 58 -6.01 -3.96 2.65
CA ILE A 58 -6.61 -5.30 2.61
C ILE A 58 -7.51 -5.39 1.39
N SER A 59 -7.31 -6.44 0.58
CA SER A 59 -8.24 -6.85 -0.46
C SER A 59 -8.88 -8.16 -0.07
N THR A 60 -10.12 -8.11 0.40
CA THR A 60 -10.91 -9.30 0.73
C THR A 60 -11.27 -10.11 -0.52
N GLN A 61 -11.44 -9.44 -1.65
CA GLN A 61 -11.73 -10.08 -2.95
C GLN A 61 -10.54 -10.93 -3.42
N ASN A 62 -9.33 -10.37 -3.36
CA ASN A 62 -8.11 -11.06 -3.79
C ASN A 62 -7.45 -11.88 -2.67
N LYS A 63 -7.99 -11.82 -1.45
CA LYS A 63 -7.51 -12.52 -0.26
C LYS A 63 -6.07 -12.17 0.13
N ILE A 64 -5.72 -10.89 -0.02
CA ILE A 64 -4.36 -10.39 0.18
C ILE A 64 -4.38 -9.22 1.16
N VAL A 65 -3.33 -9.15 1.98
CA VAL A 65 -2.95 -7.96 2.73
C VAL A 65 -1.61 -7.47 2.21
N LEU A 66 -1.51 -6.18 1.86
CA LEU A 66 -0.25 -5.53 1.58
C LEU A 66 0.14 -4.62 2.75
N VAL A 67 1.37 -4.77 3.23
CA VAL A 67 1.97 -3.91 4.24
C VAL A 67 3.18 -3.23 3.62
N LEU A 68 3.12 -1.91 3.51
CA LEU A 68 4.20 -1.07 2.98
C LEU A 68 4.92 -0.38 4.13
N THR A 69 6.21 -0.63 4.26
CA THR A 69 7.12 0.06 5.17
C THR A 69 8.23 0.77 4.39
N SER A 70 9.13 1.46 5.08
CA SER A 70 10.34 2.02 4.44
C SER A 70 11.28 0.97 3.87
N ASP A 71 11.25 -0.24 4.43
CA ASP A 71 12.25 -1.27 4.13
C ASP A 71 11.69 -2.33 3.19
N TYR A 72 10.39 -2.62 3.27
CA TYR A 72 9.78 -3.74 2.57
C TYR A 72 8.33 -3.47 2.15
N LEU A 73 7.92 -4.11 1.05
CA LEU A 73 6.52 -4.36 0.74
C LEU A 73 6.24 -5.85 1.01
N PHE A 74 5.44 -6.12 2.04
CA PHE A 74 5.05 -7.48 2.42
C PHE A 74 3.71 -7.83 1.81
N GLN A 75 3.61 -9.02 1.22
CA GLN A 75 2.34 -9.62 0.82
C GLN A 75 2.00 -10.77 1.76
N LEU A 76 0.85 -10.67 2.43
CA LEU A 76 0.33 -11.72 3.31
C LEU A 76 -0.94 -12.35 2.74
N ASP A 77 -1.14 -13.62 3.03
CA ASP A 77 -2.44 -14.30 2.92
C ASP A 77 -3.41 -13.78 3.99
N ILE A 78 -4.63 -13.41 3.60
CA ILE A 78 -5.65 -12.87 4.51
C ILE A 78 -6.15 -13.90 5.53
N GLU A 79 -6.05 -15.21 5.25
CA GLU A 79 -6.64 -16.25 6.09
C GLU A 79 -5.79 -16.52 7.33
N LYS A 80 -4.46 -16.62 7.15
CA LYS A 80 -3.51 -17.01 8.20
C LYS A 80 -2.40 -15.99 8.46
N ALA A 81 -2.42 -14.85 7.77
CA ALA A 81 -1.37 -13.85 7.80
C ALA A 81 0.02 -14.42 7.45
N ASN A 82 0.06 -15.50 6.67
CA ASN A 82 1.35 -16.06 6.25
C ASN A 82 1.99 -15.16 5.21
N LEU A 83 3.29 -14.94 5.34
CA LEU A 83 4.07 -14.24 4.33
C LEU A 83 4.04 -15.06 3.03
N VAL A 84 3.49 -14.46 1.98
CA VAL A 84 3.41 -15.04 0.64
C VAL A 84 4.59 -14.55 -0.19
N ASP A 85 4.85 -13.25 -0.15
CA ASP A 85 5.96 -12.64 -0.89
C ASP A 85 6.47 -11.37 -0.19
N ILE A 86 7.67 -10.94 -0.59
CA ILE A 86 8.31 -9.75 -0.06
C ILE A 86 9.15 -9.08 -1.13
N GLU A 87 9.12 -7.75 -1.15
CA GLU A 87 9.98 -6.92 -1.99
C GLU A 87 10.82 -6.00 -1.12
N ASP A 88 12.13 -6.02 -1.37
CA ASP A 88 13.15 -5.26 -0.63
C ASP A 88 13.27 -3.83 -1.17
N GLN A 89 13.38 -2.87 -0.25
CA GLN A 89 13.59 -1.44 -0.50
C GLN A 89 12.60 -0.83 -1.52
N PRO A 90 11.28 -0.93 -1.28
CA PRO A 90 10.28 -0.38 -2.20
C PRO A 90 10.37 1.15 -2.27
N GLN A 91 10.23 1.68 -3.49
CA GLN A 91 10.17 3.12 -3.74
C GLN A 91 8.77 3.72 -3.52
N TYR A 92 7.76 2.89 -3.24
CA TYR A 92 6.38 3.32 -3.11
C TYR A 92 6.15 4.17 -1.86
N HIS A 93 5.40 5.25 -2.03
CA HIS A 93 4.93 6.11 -0.96
C HIS A 93 3.42 6.00 -0.75
N ASN A 94 2.70 5.57 -1.79
CA ASN A 94 1.26 5.41 -1.79
C ASN A 94 0.87 3.94 -2.08
N LEU A 95 -0.18 3.48 -1.40
CA LEU A 95 -0.80 2.16 -1.45
C LEU A 95 -2.28 2.33 -1.10
N THR A 96 -3.16 1.86 -1.98
CA THR A 96 -4.60 1.75 -1.73
C THR A 96 -5.16 0.52 -2.43
N VAL A 97 -6.38 0.12 -2.07
CA VAL A 97 -7.16 -0.91 -2.77
C VAL A 97 -8.27 -0.24 -3.57
N ALA A 98 -8.39 -0.60 -4.85
CA ALA A 98 -9.48 -0.21 -5.72
C ALA A 98 -10.74 -1.06 -5.42
N PRO A 99 -11.95 -0.59 -5.80
CA PRO A 99 -13.18 -1.33 -5.51
C PRO A 99 -13.26 -2.72 -6.15
N ASN A 100 -12.53 -2.96 -7.24
CA ASN A 100 -12.39 -4.26 -7.89
C ASN A 100 -11.42 -5.22 -7.16
N GLY A 101 -10.80 -4.77 -6.06
CA GLY A 101 -9.87 -5.54 -5.24
C GLY A 101 -8.39 -5.38 -5.61
N ASP A 102 -8.06 -4.73 -6.73
CA ASP A 102 -6.67 -4.51 -7.13
C ASP A 102 -5.99 -3.51 -6.22
N PHE A 103 -4.71 -3.72 -5.94
CA PHE A 103 -3.91 -2.73 -5.24
C PHE A 103 -3.32 -1.74 -6.23
N ILE A 104 -3.37 -0.46 -5.88
CA ILE A 104 -2.70 0.62 -6.60
C ILE A 104 -1.55 1.10 -5.73
N LEU A 105 -0.35 1.02 -6.28
CA LEU A 105 0.89 1.52 -5.71
C LEU A 105 1.32 2.77 -6.48
N ALA A 106 1.94 3.72 -5.79
CA ALA A 106 2.69 4.77 -6.47
C ALA A 106 3.96 5.13 -5.71
N ASP A 107 5.04 5.31 -6.46
CA ASP A 107 6.21 6.06 -6.00
C ASP A 107 5.95 7.57 -6.21
N TYR A 108 6.98 8.38 -6.39
CA TYR A 108 6.79 9.81 -6.69
C TYR A 108 6.39 10.11 -8.13
N TYR A 109 6.60 9.19 -9.08
CA TYR A 109 6.54 9.44 -10.52
C TYR A 109 5.56 8.52 -11.27
N ASN A 110 5.34 7.29 -10.79
CA ASN A 110 4.68 6.20 -11.50
C ASN A 110 3.60 5.55 -10.66
N PHE A 111 2.59 5.04 -11.36
CA PHE A 111 1.56 4.15 -10.81
C PHE A 111 1.83 2.71 -11.24
N GLU A 112 1.58 1.79 -10.33
CA GLU A 112 1.58 0.36 -10.60
C GLU A 112 0.36 -0.31 -9.99
N LYS A 113 -0.18 -1.30 -10.68
CA LYS A 113 -1.30 -2.11 -10.25
C LYS A 113 -0.82 -3.50 -9.88
N VAL A 114 -1.34 -4.05 -8.79
CA VAL A 114 -1.10 -5.42 -8.34
C VAL A 114 -2.44 -6.12 -8.14
N ALA A 115 -2.73 -7.11 -8.98
CA ALA A 115 -3.95 -7.90 -8.86
C ALA A 115 -3.80 -9.06 -7.87
N THR A 116 -2.75 -9.88 -8.02
CA THR A 116 -2.62 -11.15 -7.29
C THR A 116 -1.29 -11.33 -6.58
N ASN A 117 -0.19 -10.86 -7.14
CA ASN A 117 1.13 -11.02 -6.55
C ASN A 117 1.98 -9.78 -6.82
N ILE A 118 2.69 -9.29 -5.79
CA ILE A 118 3.56 -8.12 -5.89
C ILE A 118 4.70 -8.27 -6.91
N LYS A 119 5.01 -9.47 -7.40
CA LYS A 119 5.97 -9.68 -8.51
C LYS A 119 5.36 -9.39 -9.89
N ASP A 120 4.04 -9.47 -10.01
CA ASP A 120 3.30 -9.33 -11.26
C ASP A 120 2.64 -7.94 -11.31
N LYS A 121 3.46 -6.88 -11.30
CA LYS A 121 2.97 -5.49 -11.34
C LYS A 121 2.77 -5.02 -12.77
N GLU A 122 1.67 -4.30 -12.97
CA GLU A 122 1.35 -3.68 -14.26
C GLU A 122 1.48 -2.15 -14.14
N PRO A 123 2.34 -1.49 -14.92
CA PRO A 123 2.42 -0.04 -14.91
C PRO A 123 1.11 0.57 -15.45
N ILE A 124 0.68 1.69 -14.86
CA ILE A 124 -0.45 2.46 -15.35
C ILE A 124 0.09 3.72 -16.02
N GLU A 125 -0.18 3.89 -17.31
CA GLU A 125 0.27 5.05 -18.07
C GLU A 125 -0.45 6.33 -17.64
N SER A 126 0.32 7.40 -17.45
CA SER A 126 -0.19 8.75 -17.21
C SER A 126 -0.06 9.60 -18.48
N PRO A 127 -1.00 10.53 -18.74
CA PRO A 127 -0.91 11.44 -19.88
C PRO A 127 0.26 12.42 -19.80
N ILE A 128 0.90 12.56 -18.63
CA ILE A 128 2.05 13.43 -18.38
C ILE A 128 3.10 12.70 -17.52
N GLN A 129 4.32 13.23 -17.49
CA GLN A 129 5.30 12.85 -16.47
C GLN A 129 4.94 13.54 -15.15
N MET A 130 4.72 12.75 -14.12
CA MET A 130 4.29 13.21 -12.80
C MET A 130 5.48 13.29 -11.85
N ASP A 131 5.36 14.12 -10.83
CA ASP A 131 6.21 14.17 -9.66
C ASP A 131 5.34 14.36 -8.41
N ILE A 132 5.84 14.01 -7.22
CA ILE A 132 5.16 14.23 -5.93
C ILE A 132 3.71 13.72 -5.91
N ILE A 133 3.51 12.45 -6.31
CA ILE A 133 2.19 11.81 -6.29
C ILE A 133 1.68 11.66 -4.84
N GLU A 134 0.43 12.08 -4.61
CA GLU A 134 -0.27 11.87 -3.34
C GLU A 134 -1.72 11.42 -3.56
N PHE A 135 -2.07 10.24 -3.06
CA PHE A 135 -3.46 9.74 -3.11
C PHE A 135 -4.35 10.52 -2.16
N LYS A 136 -5.57 10.85 -2.58
CA LYS A 136 -6.54 11.57 -1.74
C LYS A 136 -7.69 10.69 -1.29
N LYS A 137 -8.52 10.21 -2.22
CA LYS A 137 -9.71 9.42 -1.88
C LYS A 137 -10.26 8.69 -3.10
N TRP A 138 -11.05 7.66 -2.83
CA TRP A 138 -11.91 7.03 -3.82
C TRP A 138 -13.28 7.67 -3.86
N ASP A 139 -13.80 7.89 -5.07
CA ASP A 139 -15.20 8.16 -5.37
C ASP A 139 -15.68 7.09 -6.37
N ASN A 140 -16.35 6.07 -5.85
CA ASN A 140 -16.67 4.84 -6.59
C ASN A 140 -15.39 4.22 -7.19
N GLU A 141 -15.36 3.99 -8.51
CA GLU A 141 -14.23 3.42 -9.27
C GLU A 141 -13.12 4.44 -9.58
N LYS A 142 -13.17 5.65 -8.99
CA LYS A 142 -12.24 6.72 -9.32
C LYS A 142 -11.41 7.14 -8.13
N LEU A 143 -10.09 7.00 -8.24
CA LEU A 143 -9.13 7.51 -7.27
C LEU A 143 -8.72 8.92 -7.65
N GLU A 144 -9.07 9.89 -6.81
CA GLU A 144 -8.56 11.25 -6.88
C GLU A 144 -7.15 11.30 -6.26
N PHE A 145 -6.22 11.92 -6.96
CA PHE A 145 -4.85 12.15 -6.48
C PHE A 145 -4.30 13.47 -7.00
N THR A 146 -3.24 13.96 -6.35
CA THR A 146 -2.52 15.17 -6.78
C THR A 146 -1.11 14.81 -7.21
N CYS A 147 -0.56 15.60 -8.13
CA CYS A 147 0.85 15.53 -8.52
C CYS A 147 1.30 16.88 -9.09
N ASP A 148 2.61 17.06 -9.17
CA ASP A 148 3.23 18.12 -9.95
C ASP A 148 3.58 17.59 -11.34
N GLU A 149 3.58 18.45 -12.35
CA GLU A 149 4.17 18.07 -13.64
C GLU A 149 5.71 18.09 -13.53
N PHE A 150 6.35 16.99 -13.94
CA PHE A 150 7.80 16.85 -13.85
C PHE A 150 8.52 17.99 -14.59
N LEU A 151 9.50 18.62 -13.93
CA LEU A 151 10.21 19.82 -14.38
C LEU A 151 9.36 21.10 -14.54
N ASN A 152 8.10 21.10 -14.06
CA ASN A 152 7.22 22.25 -14.09
C ASN A 152 6.59 22.49 -12.71
N TRP A 153 7.40 23.05 -11.80
CA TRP A 153 7.10 23.16 -10.37
C TRP A 153 5.97 24.14 -10.03
N ASP A 154 5.50 24.94 -10.98
CA ASP A 154 4.35 25.82 -10.82
C ASP A 154 3.02 25.13 -11.17
N ARG A 155 3.08 23.94 -11.79
CA ARG A 155 1.92 23.23 -12.30
C ARG A 155 1.52 22.07 -11.40
N HIS A 156 0.74 22.41 -10.38
CA HIS A 156 0.11 21.47 -9.46
C HIS A 156 -1.23 20.99 -10.03
N LEU A 157 -1.39 19.69 -10.22
CA LEU A 157 -2.53 19.10 -10.91
C LEU A 157 -3.35 18.21 -9.97
N THR A 158 -4.66 18.21 -10.21
CA THR A 158 -5.56 17.19 -9.68
C THR A 158 -5.91 16.22 -10.79
N MET A 159 -5.65 14.95 -10.53
CA MET A 159 -5.77 13.85 -11.48
C MET A 159 -6.78 12.82 -10.94
N VAL A 160 -7.32 12.01 -11.83
CA VAL A 160 -8.16 10.87 -11.47
C VAL A 160 -7.69 9.63 -12.19
N TYR A 161 -7.49 8.56 -11.43
CA TYR A 161 -7.35 7.20 -11.95
C TYR A 161 -8.71 6.50 -11.90
N ASP A 162 -9.12 5.87 -13.00
CA ASP A 162 -10.35 5.08 -13.10
C ASP A 162 -10.01 3.58 -13.16
N SER A 163 -10.40 2.80 -12.14
CA SER A 163 -10.13 1.36 -12.04
C SER A 163 -10.90 0.51 -13.05
N GLY A 164 -12.05 0.99 -13.53
CA GLY A 164 -12.86 0.28 -14.52
C GLY A 164 -12.26 0.32 -15.93
N THR A 165 -11.56 1.41 -16.26
CA THR A 165 -10.92 1.60 -17.57
C THR A 165 -9.40 1.50 -17.54
N ASN A 166 -8.81 1.49 -16.35
CA ASN A 166 -7.37 1.52 -16.09
C ASN A 166 -6.67 2.72 -16.72
N LYS A 167 -7.26 3.92 -16.58
CA LYS A 167 -6.74 5.16 -17.18
C LYS A 167 -6.61 6.27 -16.17
N ILE A 168 -5.63 7.15 -16.39
CA ILE A 168 -5.42 8.38 -15.65
C ILE A 168 -5.84 9.57 -16.52
N GLU A 169 -6.63 10.48 -15.95
CA GLU A 169 -7.12 11.69 -16.61
C GLU A 169 -6.83 12.94 -15.75
N ILE A 170 -6.56 14.07 -16.41
CA ILE A 170 -6.41 15.37 -15.75
C ILE A 170 -7.81 15.93 -15.50
N VAL A 171 -8.13 16.28 -14.25
CA VAL A 171 -9.42 16.90 -13.92
C VAL A 171 -9.36 18.41 -14.06
N ASN A 172 -8.31 19.04 -13.51
CA ASN A 172 -8.06 20.47 -13.58
C ASN A 172 -6.55 20.72 -13.76
N GLY A 173 -6.20 21.68 -14.60
CA GLY A 173 -4.85 22.16 -14.81
C GLY A 173 -4.80 23.57 -15.37
#